data_AF-A0A5K0V3B7-F1
#
_entry.id   AF-A0A5K0V3B7-F1
#
_cell.length_a   1.000
_cell.length_b   1.000
_cell.length_c   1.000
_cell.angle_alpha   90.00
_cell.angle_beta   90.00
_cell.angle_gamma   90.00
#
_symmetry.space_group_name_H-M   'P 1'
#
loop_
_entity.id
_entity.type
_entity.pdbx_description
1 polymer ?
#
loop_
_entity_poly.entity_id
_entity_poly.type
_entity_poly.pdbx_seq_one_letter_code
_entity_poly.pdbx_strand_id
1 'polypeptide(L)'
;KVETSDENSREDFDFSNGQHVIGYVINVGDEWARLAISRLVKGDLFVLDTSTDPSELQEFQKRFRPGQPLSCYILSINKDKRRLRLGLTDVVRQLDDKRGGSDMNQDLFGRIREGDIIGGKITEVLPGVGGLVIQISPH
;
A
#
# COMPACT_ATOMS: atom_id res chain seq x y z
N LYS A 1 0.78 -2.48 49.17
CA LYS A 1 -0.39 -2.54 48.27
C LYS A 1 0.06 -1.93 46.95
N VAL A 2 0.29 -2.78 45.96
CA VAL A 2 0.80 -2.38 44.63
C VAL A 2 -0.40 -1.83 43.87
N GLU A 3 -0.42 -0.53 43.64
CA GLU A 3 -1.39 0.10 42.73
C GLU A 3 -0.60 0.44 41.47
N THR A 4 -0.60 -0.53 40.55
CA THR A 4 -0.09 -0.38 39.20
C THR A 4 -1.04 0.55 38.46
N SER A 5 -0.65 1.81 38.33
CA SER A 5 -1.34 2.76 37.46
C SER A 5 -1.19 2.28 36.03
N ASP A 6 -2.33 1.92 35.41
CA ASP A 6 -2.42 1.62 33.98
C ASP A 6 -1.95 2.84 33.17
N GLU A 7 -0.68 2.83 32.77
CA GLU A 7 -0.15 3.70 31.71
C GLU A 7 -0.78 3.26 30.38
N ASN A 8 -2.02 3.70 30.18
CA ASN A 8 -2.73 3.61 28.93
C ASN A 8 -2.05 4.58 27.94
N SER A 9 -0.94 4.14 27.35
CA SER A 9 -0.27 4.87 26.27
C SER A 9 -1.24 4.92 25.10
N ARG A 10 -1.99 6.01 25.02
CA ARG A 10 -2.62 6.45 23.78
C ARG A 10 -1.46 6.65 22.80
N GLU A 11 -1.14 5.61 22.02
CA GLU A 11 -0.42 5.84 20.78
C GLU A 11 -1.37 6.70 19.96
N ASP A 12 -1.15 8.02 20.03
CA ASP A 12 -1.86 8.97 19.20
C ASP A 12 -1.64 8.51 17.77
N PHE A 13 -2.74 8.25 17.06
CA PHE A 13 -2.73 7.77 15.68
C PHE A 13 -2.40 8.95 14.75
N ASP A 14 -1.24 9.57 14.98
CA ASP A 14 -0.74 10.76 14.31
C ASP A 14 0.02 10.35 13.05
N PHE A 15 -0.75 9.83 12.10
CA PHE A 15 -0.27 9.52 10.76
C PHE A 15 -0.83 10.53 9.76
N SER A 16 -0.01 10.95 8.80
CA SER A 16 -0.42 11.78 7.67
C SER A 16 -0.22 11.06 6.33
N ASN A 17 -1.09 11.34 5.35
CA ASN A 17 -0.91 10.82 4.00
C ASN A 17 0.39 11.37 3.41
N GLY A 18 1.14 10.52 2.71
CA GLY A 18 2.48 10.84 2.18
C GLY A 18 3.60 10.76 3.22
N GLN A 19 3.31 10.40 4.48
CA GLN A 19 4.35 10.21 5.48
C GLN A 19 5.15 8.93 5.20
N HIS A 20 6.47 9.03 5.35
CA HIS A 20 7.36 7.88 5.30
C HIS A 20 7.35 7.13 6.65
N VAL A 21 7.17 5.82 6.60
CA VAL A 21 7.11 4.94 7.77
C VAL A 21 7.89 3.65 7.51
N ILE A 22 8.34 3.01 8.60
CA ILE A 22 8.94 1.68 8.55
C ILE A 22 7.97 0.70 9.21
N GLY A 23 7.68 -0.39 8.52
CA GLY A 23 6.82 -1.45 9.01
C GLY A 23 7.48 -2.81 8.96
N TYR A 24 7.06 -3.73 9.84
CA TYR A 24 7.51 -5.12 9.83
C TYR A 24 6.44 -6.02 9.24
N VAL A 25 6.81 -6.84 8.26
CA VAL A 25 5.88 -7.78 7.64
C VAL A 25 5.38 -8.80 8.67
N ILE A 26 4.08 -8.88 8.88
CA ILE A 26 3.43 -9.85 9.77
C ILE A 26 2.97 -11.06 8.95
N ASN A 27 2.33 -10.78 7.81
CA ASN A 27 1.75 -11.79 6.95
C ASN A 27 1.85 -11.37 5.48
N VAL A 28 1.98 -12.33 4.58
CA VAL A 28 2.01 -12.11 3.13
C VAL A 28 0.98 -13.05 2.52
N GLY A 29 -0.03 -12.47 1.87
CA GLY A 29 -1.03 -13.18 1.07
C GLY A 29 -0.71 -13.09 -0.42
N ASP A 30 -1.66 -13.54 -1.25
CA ASP A 30 -1.51 -13.50 -2.70
C ASP A 30 -1.60 -12.07 -3.27
N GLU A 31 -2.39 -11.19 -2.64
CA GLU A 31 -2.67 -9.84 -3.16
C GLU A 31 -2.22 -8.70 -2.24
N TRP A 32 -1.78 -9.03 -1.02
CA TRP A 32 -1.37 -8.04 -0.03
C TRP A 32 -0.33 -8.59 0.95
N ALA A 33 0.51 -7.71 1.47
CA ALA A 33 1.35 -7.94 2.63
C ALA A 33 0.86 -7.05 3.76
N ARG A 34 0.70 -7.61 4.96
CA ARG A 34 0.31 -6.85 6.14
C ARG A 34 1.53 -6.54 6.98
N LEU A 35 1.71 -5.27 7.29
CA LEU A 35 2.81 -4.75 8.08
C LEU A 35 2.32 -4.24 9.44
N ALA A 36 3.11 -4.46 10.48
CA ALA A 36 2.98 -3.78 11.76
C ALA A 36 3.76 -2.46 11.67
N ILE A 37 3.07 -1.33 11.79
CA ILE A 37 3.71 -0.01 11.86
C ILE A 37 3.95 0.38 13.31
N SER A 38 2.95 0.15 14.16
CA SER A 38 3.04 0.34 15.60
C SER A 38 2.31 -0.79 16.34
N ARG A 39 2.33 -0.80 17.68
CA ARG A 39 1.68 -1.84 18.50
C ARG A 39 0.18 -1.95 18.18
N LEU A 40 -0.47 -0.81 17.93
CA LEU A 40 -1.91 -0.75 17.68
C LEU A 40 -2.28 -0.52 16.21
N VAL A 41 -1.29 -0.34 15.32
CA VAL A 41 -1.50 0.12 13.95
C VAL A 41 -0.93 -0.86 12.95
N LYS A 42 -1.81 -1.34 12.07
CA LYS A 42 -1.46 -2.26 10.99
C LYS A 42 -1.65 -1.53 9.66
N GLY A 43 -0.75 -1.79 8.72
CA GLY A 43 -0.89 -1.34 7.35
C GLY A 43 -0.98 -2.51 6.40
N ASP A 44 -1.71 -2.34 5.31
CA ASP A 44 -1.76 -3.30 4.20
C ASP A 44 -1.06 -2.67 2.99
N LEU A 45 -0.13 -3.43 2.44
CA LEU A 45 0.64 -3.13 1.25
C LEU A 45 0.10 -4.02 0.13
N PHE A 46 -0.60 -3.45 -0.85
CA PHE A 46 -1.16 -4.23 -1.95
C PHE A 46 -0.09 -4.55 -2.98
N VAL A 47 -0.24 -5.68 -3.69
CA VAL A 47 0.71 -6.12 -4.71
C VAL A 47 0.98 -5.02 -5.75
N LEU A 48 -0.07 -4.35 -6.23
CA LEU A 48 0.03 -3.26 -7.21
C LEU A 48 0.68 -1.98 -6.64
N ASP A 49 0.72 -1.81 -5.32
CA ASP A 49 1.38 -0.68 -4.66
C ASP A 49 2.87 -0.99 -4.35
N THR A 50 3.38 -2.16 -4.75
CA THR A 50 4.78 -2.57 -4.51
C THR A 50 5.71 -2.41 -5.70
N SER A 51 5.22 -2.61 -6.92
CA SER A 51 6.04 -2.47 -8.11
C SER A 51 5.20 -2.23 -9.35
N THR A 52 5.82 -1.64 -10.36
CA THR A 52 5.30 -1.53 -11.72
C THR A 52 5.86 -2.62 -12.64
N ASP A 53 6.87 -3.38 -12.21
CA ASP A 53 7.45 -4.47 -12.98
C ASP A 53 6.63 -5.76 -12.84
N PRO A 54 6.15 -6.37 -13.95
CA PRO A 54 5.35 -7.59 -13.91
C PRO A 54 6.08 -8.78 -13.27
N SER A 55 7.39 -8.90 -13.45
CA SER A 55 8.17 -10.01 -12.88
C SER A 55 8.21 -9.90 -11.35
N GLU A 56 8.44 -8.70 -10.85
CA GLU A 56 8.38 -8.40 -9.43
C GLU A 56 6.99 -8.62 -8.80
N LEU A 57 5.92 -8.29 -9.54
CA LEU A 57 4.54 -8.55 -9.10
C LEU A 57 4.24 -10.06 -9.05
N GLN A 58 4.72 -10.84 -10.01
CA GLN A 58 4.56 -12.29 -10.03
C GLN A 58 5.31 -12.96 -8.87
N GLU A 59 6.45 -12.40 -8.48
CA GLU A 59 7.26 -12.92 -7.37
C GLU A 59 6.97 -12.26 -6.01
N PHE A 60 5.85 -11.54 -5.89
CA PHE A 60 5.46 -10.80 -4.68
C PHE A 60 5.67 -11.58 -3.38
N GLN A 61 5.19 -12.83 -3.31
CA GLN A 61 5.33 -13.68 -2.13
C GLN A 61 6.77 -14.05 -1.78
N LYS A 62 7.66 -14.09 -2.78
CA LYS A 62 9.08 -14.39 -2.57
C LYS A 62 9.86 -13.16 -2.11
N ARG A 63 9.38 -11.96 -2.46
CA ARG A 63 10.02 -10.67 -2.13
C ARG A 63 9.88 -10.28 -0.67
N PHE A 64 8.78 -10.69 -0.03
CA PHE A 64 8.48 -10.30 1.35
C PHE A 64 8.47 -11.51 2.27
N ARG A 65 9.15 -11.39 3.41
CA ARG A 65 9.17 -12.44 4.45
C ARG A 65 8.63 -11.88 5.76
N PRO A 66 7.85 -12.66 6.54
CA PRO A 66 7.48 -12.26 7.89
C PRO A 66 8.72 -11.88 8.72
N GLY A 67 8.62 -10.77 9.44
CA GLY A 67 9.72 -10.16 10.22
C GLY A 67 10.61 -9.21 9.44
N GLN A 68 10.51 -9.13 8.11
CA GLN A 68 11.29 -8.20 7.30
C GLN A 68 10.85 -6.75 7.55
N PRO A 69 11.79 -5.82 7.82
CA PRO A 69 11.50 -4.39 7.84
C PRO A 69 11.35 -3.88 6.40
N LEU A 70 10.33 -3.06 6.17
CA LEU A 70 10.05 -2.42 4.89
C LEU A 70 9.86 -0.91 5.08
N SER A 71 10.48 -0.14 4.20
CA SER A 71 10.27 1.30 4.07
C SER A 71 9.07 1.54 3.17
N CYS A 72 8.07 2.25 3.67
CA CYS A 72 6.81 2.48 2.96
C CYS A 72 6.34 3.92 3.15
N TYR A 73 5.42 4.35 2.29
CA TYR A 73 4.67 5.58 2.44
C TYR A 73 3.20 5.30 2.71
N ILE A 74 2.57 6.18 3.48
CA ILE A 74 1.15 6.10 3.77
C ILE A 74 0.37 6.68 2.57
N LEU A 75 -0.33 5.83 1.82
CA LEU A 75 -1.17 6.25 0.71
C LEU A 75 -2.53 6.75 1.18
N SER A 76 -3.13 6.06 2.14
CA SER A 76 -4.45 6.38 2.68
C SER A 76 -4.58 5.91 4.12
N ILE A 77 -5.38 6.63 4.89
CA ILE A 77 -5.56 6.40 6.33
C ILE A 77 -7.03 6.11 6.61
N ASN A 78 -7.31 4.92 7.14
CA ASN A 78 -8.62 4.58 7.67
C ASN A 78 -8.58 4.65 9.21
N LYS A 79 -9.03 5.78 9.77
CA LYS A 79 -9.03 6.03 11.22
C LYS A 79 -10.02 5.13 11.97
N ASP A 80 -11.16 4.81 11.35
CA ASP A 80 -12.20 3.97 11.96
C ASP A 80 -11.70 2.56 12.25
N LYS A 81 -10.95 1.98 11.31
CA LYS A 81 -10.41 0.62 11.41
C LYS A 81 -8.96 0.59 11.91
N ARG A 82 -8.36 1.75 12.20
CA ARG A 82 -6.93 1.92 12.51
C ARG A 82 -6.01 1.18 11.53
N ARG A 83 -6.36 1.26 10.24
CA ARG A 83 -5.63 0.59 9.14
C ARG A 83 -5.06 1.63 8.19
N LEU A 84 -3.81 1.41 7.79
CA LEU A 84 -3.10 2.23 6.82
C LEU A 84 -3.02 1.49 5.48
N ARG A 85 -3.22 2.19 4.37
CA ARG A 85 -2.81 1.68 3.05
C ARG A 85 -1.39 2.15 2.79
N LEU A 86 -0.51 1.23 2.48
CA LEU A 86 0.92 1.49 2.30
C LEU A 86 1.31 1.29 0.83
N GLY A 87 2.33 2.03 0.39
CA GLY A 87 2.99 1.83 -0.90
C GLY A 87 4.50 1.83 -0.73
N LEU A 88 5.23 1.12 -1.60
CA LEU A 88 6.69 1.14 -1.58
C LEU A 88 7.25 2.46 -2.12
N THR A 89 8.36 2.88 -1.55
CA THR A 89 9.06 4.13 -1.85
C THR A 89 9.30 4.35 -3.34
N ASP A 90 9.69 3.32 -4.08
CA ASP A 90 9.99 3.46 -5.51
C ASP A 90 8.75 3.73 -6.35
N VAL A 91 7.59 3.17 -5.97
CA VAL A 91 6.30 3.43 -6.64
C VAL A 91 5.80 4.83 -6.29
N VAL A 92 5.90 5.23 -5.02
CA VAL A 92 5.41 6.55 -4.58
C VAL A 92 6.26 7.69 -5.12
N ARG A 93 7.59 7.52 -5.24
CA ARG A 93 8.47 8.52 -5.88
C ARG A 93 8.15 8.72 -7.36
N GLN A 94 7.83 7.64 -8.09
CA GLN A 94 7.39 7.76 -9.49
C GLN A 94 6.06 8.53 -9.63
N LEU A 95 5.20 8.47 -8.61
CA LEU A 95 3.95 9.24 -8.56
C LEU A 95 4.19 10.71 -8.17
N ASP A 96 5.10 10.98 -7.23
CA ASP A 96 5.40 12.33 -6.74
C ASP A 96 6.26 13.16 -7.70
N ASP A 97 7.22 12.55 -8.41
CA ASP A 97 8.05 13.24 -9.43
C ASP A 97 7.20 13.78 -10.60
N LYS A 98 5.93 13.35 -10.71
CA LYS A 98 5.01 13.77 -11.76
C LYS A 98 4.06 14.92 -11.43
N ARG A 99 4.00 15.47 -10.20
CA ARG A 99 3.49 16.83 -9.84
C ARG A 99 3.08 16.88 -8.37
N GLY A 100 3.52 17.94 -7.70
CA GLY A 100 3.32 18.14 -6.27
C GLY A 100 1.86 18.24 -5.81
N GLY A 101 1.67 17.79 -4.58
CA GLY A 101 0.76 18.39 -3.62
C GLY A 101 -0.69 17.94 -3.68
N SER A 102 -1.13 17.44 -2.53
CA SER A 102 -2.52 17.34 -2.03
C SER A 102 -3.45 16.26 -2.62
N ASP A 103 -3.98 15.47 -1.68
CA ASP A 103 -5.10 14.55 -1.78
C ASP A 103 -4.93 13.27 -2.61
N MET A 104 -4.19 12.31 -2.06
CA MET A 104 -4.05 10.92 -2.54
C MET A 104 -5.37 10.10 -2.62
N ASN A 105 -6.51 10.68 -2.24
CA ASN A 105 -7.79 9.95 -2.09
C ASN A 105 -8.87 10.33 -3.11
N GLN A 106 -8.62 11.26 -4.03
CA GLN A 106 -9.59 11.54 -5.11
C GLN A 106 -8.94 11.41 -6.48
N ASP A 107 -9.49 10.43 -7.21
CA ASP A 107 -9.36 10.15 -8.62
C ASP A 107 -7.97 9.73 -9.11
N LEU A 108 -7.56 8.51 -8.75
CA LEU A 108 -6.46 7.81 -9.44
C LEU A 108 -6.72 7.82 -10.96
N PHE A 109 -7.97 7.58 -11.39
CA PHE A 109 -8.38 7.65 -12.80
C PHE A 109 -8.37 9.07 -13.40
N GLY A 110 -8.59 10.12 -12.58
CA GLY A 110 -8.49 11.51 -13.02
C GLY A 110 -7.05 11.97 -13.26
N ARG A 111 -6.07 11.18 -12.80
CA ARG A 111 -4.63 11.44 -12.96
C ARG A 111 -4.00 10.64 -14.09
N ILE A 112 -4.70 9.66 -14.64
CA ILE A 112 -4.23 8.86 -15.78
C ILE A 112 -4.33 9.71 -17.04
N ARG A 113 -3.20 9.93 -17.71
CA ARG A 113 -3.14 10.63 -18.99
C ARG A 113 -2.74 9.68 -20.10
N GLU A 114 -3.10 10.05 -21.32
CA GLU A 114 -2.59 9.36 -22.50
C GLU A 114 -1.05 9.38 -22.47
N GLY A 115 -0.44 8.20 -22.60
CA GLY A 115 1.00 7.99 -22.49
C GLY A 115 1.51 7.60 -21.09
N ASP A 116 0.67 7.57 -20.06
CA ASP A 116 1.06 7.02 -18.76
C ASP A 116 1.14 5.49 -18.81
N ILE A 117 2.19 4.94 -18.19
CA ILE A 117 2.38 3.50 -18.00
C ILE A 117 1.85 3.15 -16.62
N ILE A 118 0.92 2.21 -16.56
CA ILE A 118 0.26 1.80 -15.32
C ILE A 118 0.32 0.29 -15.20
N GLY A 119 0.79 -0.19 -14.04
CA GLY A 119 0.74 -1.59 -13.68
C GLY A 119 -0.67 -2.01 -13.29
N GLY A 120 -1.14 -3.15 -13.78
CA GLY A 120 -2.45 -3.69 -13.46
C GLY A 120 -2.48 -5.21 -13.54
N LYS A 121 -3.37 -5.82 -12.77
CA LYS A 121 -3.59 -7.27 -12.78
C LYS A 121 -4.65 -7.62 -13.83
N ILE A 122 -4.32 -8.51 -14.76
CA ILE A 122 -5.32 -9.07 -15.68
C ILE A 122 -6.24 -9.99 -14.87
N THR A 123 -7.52 -9.63 -14.79
CA THR A 123 -8.54 -10.41 -14.07
C THR A 123 -9.29 -11.35 -14.99
N GLU A 124 -9.45 -10.96 -16.26
CA GLU A 124 -10.17 -11.75 -17.26
C GLU A 124 -9.57 -11.54 -18.66
N VAL A 125 -9.51 -12.63 -19.45
CA VAL A 125 -9.16 -12.60 -20.86
C VAL A 125 -10.41 -13.01 -21.63
N LEU A 126 -10.83 -12.19 -22.60
CA LEU A 126 -12.06 -12.41 -23.39
C LEU A 126 -11.69 -12.98 -24.78
N PRO A 127 -11.62 -14.32 -24.94
CA PRO A 127 -11.26 -14.93 -26.22
C PRO A 127 -12.36 -14.66 -27.25
N GLY A 128 -11.98 -14.15 -28.42
CA GLY A 128 -12.88 -13.85 -29.55
C GLY A 128 -13.04 -12.36 -29.87
N VAL A 129 -12.73 -11.47 -28.93
CA VAL A 129 -12.74 -10.00 -29.16
C VAL A 129 -11.39 -9.34 -28.92
N GLY A 130 -10.36 -10.10 -28.52
CA GLY A 130 -9.04 -9.58 -28.19
C GLY A 130 -9.03 -8.68 -26.96
N GLY A 131 -10.06 -8.78 -26.11
CA GLY A 131 -10.25 -7.92 -24.93
C GLY A 131 -9.59 -8.48 -23.67
N LEU A 132 -9.18 -7.57 -22.78
CA LEU A 132 -8.64 -7.87 -21.46
C LEU A 132 -9.38 -7.02 -20.42
N VAL A 133 -9.72 -7.61 -19.28
CA VAL A 133 -10.18 -6.87 -18.09
C VAL A 133 -9.00 -6.73 -17.15
N ILE A 134 -8.67 -5.49 -16.80
CA ILE A 134 -7.48 -5.16 -16.00
C ILE A 134 -7.91 -4.40 -14.74
N GLN A 135 -7.51 -4.91 -13.59
CA GLN A 135 -7.62 -4.23 -12.31
C GLN A 135 -6.38 -3.37 -12.08
N ILE A 136 -6.59 -2.05 -12.04
CA ILE A 136 -5.53 -1.04 -11.93
C ILE A 136 -5.36 -0.55 -10.48
N SER A 137 -6.41 -0.63 -9.68
CA SER A 137 -6.38 -0.25 -8.26
C SER A 137 -7.01 -1.34 -7.41
N PRO A 138 -6.66 -1.43 -6.11
CA PRO A 138 -7.39 -2.25 -5.16
C PRO A 138 -8.74 -1.57 -4.85
N HIS A 139 -9.67 -1.65 -5.80
CA HIS A 139 -11.13 -1.55 -5.71
C HIS A 139 -11.71 -2.02 -7.04
#